data_AF-A0A7V1ULF2-F1
#
_entry.id   AF-A0A7V1ULF2-F1
#
_cell.length_a   1.000
_cell.length_b   1.000
_cell.length_c   1.000
_cell.angle_alpha   90.00
_cell.angle_beta   90.00
_cell.angle_gamma   90.00
#
_symmetry.space_group_name_H-M   'P 1'
#
loop_
_entity.id
_entity.type
_entity.pdbx_description
1 polymer ?
#
loop_
_entity_poly.entity_id
_entity_poly.type
_entity_poly.pdbx_seq_one_letter_code
_entity_poly.pdbx_strand_id
1 'polypeptide(L)'
;MLLVYQSTNGDDIYCSTMKMAAVAAATLLFAGPLAQEPTRPTYLNGETVAFVIAQPTGKEKAVTVGPWKLGARAGESKLHDKRLNLYIVIPGDDFRSESEVLAIYDHNRVINMRPKDDGEAEYDVWWAIALEPRLYKDFRSEEELLAAAQKRFRPGDLFEVKDAPGAGFLREVLKIDTLAELRLHGRRDGTLPQMLIVPAGFAVRGSIRP
;
A
#
# COMPACT_ATOMS: atom_id res chain seq x y z
N MET A 1 47.51 -22.28 50.66
CA MET A 1 48.81 -21.82 50.13
C MET A 1 48.91 -20.33 50.43
N LEU A 2 49.71 -20.01 51.45
CA LEU A 2 49.96 -18.66 51.96
C LEU A 2 50.89 -17.90 51.02
N LEU A 3 50.71 -16.58 50.94
CA LEU A 3 51.69 -15.49 50.89
C LEU A 3 50.87 -14.19 50.74
N VAL A 4 50.47 -13.52 51.83
CA VAL A 4 51.20 -12.46 52.53
C VAL A 4 51.87 -11.45 51.59
N TYR A 5 51.29 -10.25 51.51
CA TYR A 5 52.05 -9.02 51.35
C TYR A 5 51.32 -7.90 52.11
N GLN A 6 51.89 -7.48 53.25
CA GLN A 6 51.59 -6.21 53.89
C GLN A 6 52.66 -5.22 53.43
N SER A 7 52.25 -4.03 52.98
CA SER A 7 53.11 -2.87 52.89
C SER A 7 52.40 -1.70 53.55
N THR A 8 53.12 -1.07 54.46
CA THR A 8 52.73 -0.04 55.42
C THR A 8 53.07 1.36 54.91
N ASN A 9 52.36 2.34 55.47
CA ASN A 9 52.69 3.76 55.61
C ASN A 9 52.12 4.74 54.58
N GLY A 10 51.57 5.82 55.11
CA GLY A 10 51.85 7.15 54.58
C GLY A 10 50.64 8.04 54.33
N ASP A 11 50.22 8.73 55.39
CA ASP A 11 49.90 10.16 55.42
C ASP A 11 48.68 10.75 54.70
N ASP A 12 47.99 11.57 55.49
CA ASP A 12 46.95 12.54 55.16
C ASP A 12 47.32 13.49 54.01
N ILE A 13 46.30 14.11 53.39
CA ILE A 13 46.15 15.56 53.07
C ILE A 13 45.37 15.80 51.76
N TYR A 14 44.18 16.40 51.94
CA TYR A 14 43.43 17.30 51.03
C TYR A 14 43.04 16.78 49.63
N CYS A 15 41.73 16.74 49.37
CA CYS A 15 41.23 16.89 48.00
C CYS A 15 40.03 17.84 47.95
N SER A 16 40.26 18.94 47.24
CA SER A 16 39.41 20.09 47.05
C SER A 16 38.06 19.76 46.40
N THR A 17 37.03 20.49 46.85
CA THR A 17 35.72 20.58 46.21
C THR A 17 35.83 21.29 44.85
N MET A 18 35.93 20.52 43.76
CA MET A 18 35.73 21.04 42.39
C MET A 18 34.23 21.04 42.06
N LYS A 19 33.64 22.24 41.94
CA LYS A 19 32.32 22.44 41.33
C LYS A 19 32.47 22.45 39.81
N MET A 20 32.01 21.40 39.13
CA MET A 20 31.81 21.44 37.67
C MET A 20 30.46 22.10 37.36
N ALA A 21 30.51 23.25 36.67
CA ALA A 21 29.37 23.86 36.01
C ALA A 21 29.11 23.14 34.68
N ALA A 22 27.94 22.52 34.54
CA ALA A 22 27.50 21.92 33.27
C ALA A 22 26.89 23.00 32.37
N VAL A 23 27.54 23.26 31.24
CA VAL A 23 27.01 24.10 30.16
C VAL A 23 26.08 23.23 29.31
N ALA A 24 24.78 23.46 29.39
CA ALA A 24 23.79 22.81 28.54
C ALA A 24 23.76 23.50 27.16
N ALA A 25 24.35 22.89 26.15
CA ALA A 25 24.22 23.30 24.76
C ALA A 25 22.87 22.81 24.21
N ALA A 26 21.91 23.72 24.09
CA ALA A 26 20.63 23.45 23.45
C ALA A 26 20.83 23.35 21.92
N THR A 27 20.81 22.13 21.39
CA THR A 27 20.81 21.88 19.95
C THR A 27 19.39 22.06 19.41
N LEU A 28 19.14 23.17 18.73
CA LEU A 28 17.92 23.39 17.95
C LEU A 28 17.93 22.44 16.74
N LEU A 29 17.21 21.31 16.86
CA LEU A 29 16.90 20.46 15.72
C LEU A 29 15.89 21.20 14.83
N PHE A 30 16.38 21.80 13.75
CA PHE A 30 15.52 22.23 12.65
C PHE A 30 14.90 20.98 12.02
N ALA A 31 13.60 20.78 12.26
CA ALA A 31 12.79 19.82 11.52
C ALA A 31 12.66 20.34 10.08
N GLY A 32 13.50 19.82 9.18
CA GLY A 32 13.36 20.07 7.74
C GLY A 32 12.00 19.55 7.24
N PRO A 33 11.47 20.11 6.13
CA PRO A 33 10.23 19.63 5.55
C PRO A 33 10.34 18.12 5.29
N LEU A 34 9.34 17.36 5.79
CA LEU A 34 9.22 15.93 5.58
C LEU A 34 9.40 15.64 4.09
N ALA A 35 10.43 14.86 3.75
CA ALA A 35 10.71 14.46 2.38
C ALA A 35 9.43 13.86 1.78
N GLN A 36 8.88 14.53 0.77
CA GLN A 36 7.76 14.01 -0.01
C GLN A 36 8.24 12.70 -0.65
N GLU A 37 7.53 11.59 -0.40
CA GLU A 37 7.83 10.34 -1.09
C GLU A 37 7.78 10.59 -2.61
N PRO A 38 8.70 9.99 -3.39
CA PRO A 38 8.72 10.17 -4.83
C PRO A 38 7.35 9.81 -5.41
N THR A 39 6.79 10.72 -6.21
CA THR A 39 5.54 10.50 -6.96
C THR A 39 5.72 9.29 -7.86
N ARG A 40 5.09 8.18 -7.45
CA ARG A 40 5.08 6.94 -8.22
C ARG A 40 4.07 7.03 -9.36
N PRO A 41 4.27 6.28 -10.46
CA PRO A 41 3.37 6.31 -11.60
C PRO A 41 1.95 5.93 -11.16
N THR A 42 0.99 6.67 -11.68
CA THR A 42 -0.43 6.34 -11.67
C THR A 42 -0.91 6.57 -13.09
N TYR A 43 -1.68 5.64 -13.64
CA TYR A 43 -2.12 5.73 -15.02
C TYR A 43 -3.51 6.33 -15.13
N LEU A 44 -3.68 7.17 -16.15
CA LEU A 44 -4.95 7.71 -16.60
C LEU A 44 -5.00 7.54 -18.11
N ASN A 45 -5.87 6.65 -18.59
CA ASN A 45 -6.04 6.40 -20.03
C ASN A 45 -4.72 6.09 -20.77
N GLY A 46 -3.85 5.30 -20.16
CA GLY A 46 -2.54 4.92 -20.72
C GLY A 46 -1.41 5.90 -20.43
N GLU A 47 -1.72 7.13 -19.99
CA GLU A 47 -0.72 8.15 -19.65
C GLU A 47 -0.32 8.10 -18.18
N THR A 48 0.96 8.32 -17.90
CA THR A 48 1.45 8.46 -16.53
C THR A 48 1.13 9.85 -16.00
N VAL A 49 0.48 9.92 -14.84
CA VAL A 49 0.18 11.17 -14.12
C VAL A 49 0.78 11.16 -12.71
N ALA A 50 1.16 12.35 -12.23
CA ALA A 50 1.65 12.54 -10.87
C ALA A 50 0.48 12.58 -9.88
N PHE A 51 -0.01 11.41 -9.48
CA PHE A 51 -1.08 11.29 -8.49
C PHE A 51 -0.51 11.29 -7.07
N VAL A 52 -0.92 12.27 -6.27
CA VAL A 52 -0.51 12.42 -4.87
C VAL A 52 -1.69 12.11 -3.97
N ILE A 53 -1.55 11.04 -3.20
CA ILE A 53 -2.53 10.67 -2.18
C ILE A 53 -2.33 11.55 -0.94
N ALA A 54 -3.42 12.11 -0.43
CA ALA A 54 -3.42 12.93 0.77
C ALA A 54 -3.00 12.11 1.99
N GLN A 55 -2.08 12.67 2.79
CA GLN A 55 -1.66 12.06 4.04
C GLN A 55 -2.74 12.27 5.10
N PRO A 56 -2.95 11.32 6.02
CA PRO A 56 -3.89 11.49 7.12
C PRO A 56 -3.51 12.71 7.97
N THR A 57 -4.47 13.59 8.22
CA THR A 57 -4.29 14.77 9.08
C THR A 57 -5.12 14.65 10.36
N GLY A 58 -4.54 15.04 11.50
CA GLY A 58 -5.24 15.05 12.79
C GLY A 58 -5.76 13.68 13.22
N LYS A 59 -7.09 13.48 13.17
CA LYS A 59 -7.80 12.26 13.62
C LYS A 59 -8.12 11.28 12.49
N GLU A 60 -7.73 11.57 11.26
CA GLU A 60 -7.99 10.71 10.11
C GLU A 60 -7.23 9.39 10.22
N LYS A 61 -7.90 8.28 9.88
CA LYS A 61 -7.26 6.97 9.88
C LYS A 61 -6.53 6.76 8.55
N ALA A 62 -5.27 6.36 8.64
CA ALA A 62 -4.53 5.83 7.50
C ALA A 62 -5.18 4.52 7.03
N VAL A 63 -5.30 4.34 5.72
CA VAL A 63 -5.61 3.05 5.11
C VAL A 63 -4.31 2.38 4.70
N THR A 64 -4.13 1.14 5.14
CA THR A 64 -2.96 0.32 4.82
C THR A 64 -3.40 -1.03 4.29
N VAL A 65 -2.71 -1.52 3.26
CA VAL A 65 -2.88 -2.87 2.73
C VAL A 65 -1.50 -3.48 2.53
N GLY A 66 -1.20 -4.52 3.31
CA GLY A 66 0.17 -5.05 3.40
C GLY A 66 1.15 -3.95 3.81
N PRO A 67 2.28 -3.78 3.09
CA PRO A 67 3.26 -2.74 3.38
C PRO A 67 2.85 -1.35 2.87
N TRP A 68 1.79 -1.24 2.09
CA TRP A 68 1.45 -0.01 1.38
C TRP A 68 0.48 0.87 2.16
N LYS A 69 0.82 2.16 2.28
CA LYS A 69 -0.10 3.20 2.73
C LYS A 69 -0.89 3.71 1.53
N LEU A 70 -2.20 3.51 1.56
CA LEU A 70 -3.12 3.94 0.51
C LEU A 70 -3.75 5.31 0.78
N GLY A 71 -3.40 5.96 1.90
CA GLY A 71 -3.76 7.35 2.19
C GLY A 71 -4.69 7.56 3.37
N ALA A 72 -5.19 8.80 3.49
CA ALA A 72 -6.24 9.14 4.43
C ALA A 72 -7.58 8.54 3.99
N ARG A 73 -8.25 7.80 4.89
CA ARG A 73 -9.62 7.35 4.66
C ARG A 73 -10.55 8.55 4.59
N ALA A 74 -11.30 8.69 3.49
CA ALA A 74 -12.41 9.64 3.41
C ALA A 74 -13.52 9.26 4.40
N GLY A 75 -14.23 10.26 4.93
CA GLY A 75 -15.11 10.12 6.10
C GLY A 75 -16.25 9.09 5.93
N GLU A 76 -16.70 8.84 4.70
CA GLU A 76 -17.74 7.85 4.41
C GLU A 76 -17.20 6.66 3.62
N SER A 77 -17.47 5.45 4.10
CA SER A 77 -17.02 4.19 3.48
C SER A 77 -17.90 3.69 2.34
N LYS A 78 -19.06 4.30 2.13
CA LYS A 78 -20.03 3.88 1.12
C LYS A 78 -19.61 4.45 -0.23
N LEU A 79 -19.64 3.61 -1.27
CA LEU A 79 -19.43 4.03 -2.65
C LEU A 79 -20.43 5.10 -3.03
N HIS A 80 -19.99 6.08 -3.81
CA HIS A 80 -20.80 7.22 -4.20
C HIS A 80 -20.65 7.49 -5.69
N ASP A 81 -21.76 7.47 -6.43
CA ASP A 81 -21.79 7.60 -7.90
C ASP A 81 -21.10 8.86 -8.45
N LYS A 82 -20.94 9.89 -7.62
CA LYS A 82 -20.27 11.14 -7.97
C LYS A 82 -18.77 11.19 -7.66
N ARG A 83 -18.22 10.15 -7.01
CA ARG A 83 -16.78 10.07 -6.68
C ARG A 83 -16.00 9.49 -7.85
N LEU A 84 -14.72 9.83 -7.89
CA LEU A 84 -13.79 9.26 -8.86
C LEU A 84 -13.42 7.83 -8.44
N ASN A 85 -12.83 7.04 -9.33
CA ASN A 85 -12.39 5.68 -9.02
C ASN A 85 -10.87 5.62 -9.02
N LEU A 86 -10.31 4.95 -8.01
CA LEU A 86 -8.92 4.51 -7.97
C LEU A 86 -8.91 2.98 -7.98
N TYR A 87 -8.43 2.40 -9.07
CA TYR A 87 -8.19 0.97 -9.21
C TYR A 87 -6.78 0.62 -8.75
N ILE A 88 -6.71 -0.32 -7.82
CA ILE A 88 -5.46 -0.96 -7.40
C ILE A 88 -5.42 -2.32 -8.10
N VAL A 89 -4.55 -2.42 -9.11
CA VAL A 89 -4.47 -3.58 -10.00
C VAL A 89 -3.43 -4.56 -9.48
N ILE A 90 -3.82 -5.81 -9.24
CA ILE A 90 -3.00 -6.83 -8.59
C ILE A 90 -2.94 -8.10 -9.44
N PRO A 91 -1.74 -8.67 -9.71
CA PRO A 91 -0.44 -8.07 -9.43
C PRO A 91 -0.16 -6.84 -10.33
N GLY A 92 0.87 -6.08 -10.01
CA GLY A 92 1.36 -4.98 -10.85
C GLY A 92 2.85 -4.70 -10.62
N ASP A 93 3.45 -3.93 -11.52
CA ASP A 93 4.90 -3.72 -11.60
C ASP A 93 5.35 -2.37 -11.01
N ASP A 94 4.43 -1.43 -10.76
CA ASP A 94 4.77 -0.08 -10.29
C ASP A 94 5.13 -0.04 -8.79
N PHE A 95 4.39 -0.80 -7.98
CA PHE A 95 4.58 -0.86 -6.53
C PHE A 95 5.05 -2.24 -6.13
N ARG A 96 6.37 -2.47 -6.17
CA ARG A 96 6.95 -3.76 -5.85
C ARG A 96 7.57 -3.80 -4.46
N SER A 97 7.37 -4.90 -3.75
CA SER A 97 8.13 -5.22 -2.55
C SER A 97 9.40 -6.00 -2.91
N GLU A 98 10.49 -5.72 -2.19
CA GLU A 98 11.70 -6.56 -2.27
C GLU A 98 11.52 -7.91 -1.56
N SER A 99 10.51 -8.02 -0.69
CA SER A 99 10.19 -9.27 0.01
C SER A 99 9.21 -10.10 -0.82
N GLU A 100 9.60 -11.34 -1.14
CA GLU A 100 8.74 -12.30 -1.84
C GLU A 100 7.42 -12.57 -1.10
N VAL A 101 7.45 -12.56 0.25
CA VAL A 101 6.25 -12.72 1.08
C VAL A 101 5.27 -11.56 0.89
N LEU A 102 5.79 -10.36 0.63
CA LEU A 102 5.00 -9.15 0.46
C LEU A 102 4.69 -8.84 -1.02
N ALA A 103 5.27 -9.60 -1.97
CA ALA A 103 5.02 -9.45 -3.40
C ALA A 103 3.54 -9.69 -3.77
N ILE A 104 2.77 -10.36 -2.89
CA ILE A 104 1.32 -10.51 -3.03
C ILE A 104 0.56 -9.17 -3.02
N TYR A 105 1.21 -8.10 -2.55
CA TYR A 105 0.67 -6.74 -2.51
C TYR A 105 1.21 -5.87 -3.64
N ASP A 106 1.96 -6.45 -4.58
CA ASP A 106 2.49 -5.72 -5.71
C ASP A 106 1.35 -5.25 -6.62
N HIS A 107 1.35 -3.98 -7.01
CA HIS A 107 0.22 -3.40 -7.72
C HIS A 107 0.58 -2.23 -8.65
N ASN A 108 -0.33 -1.95 -9.58
CA ASN A 108 -0.40 -0.69 -10.31
C ASN A 108 -1.55 0.18 -9.80
N ARG A 109 -1.50 1.47 -10.12
CA ARG A 109 -2.60 2.41 -9.83
C ARG A 109 -3.17 2.95 -11.13
N VAL A 110 -4.48 2.83 -11.28
CA VAL A 110 -5.21 3.40 -12.42
C VAL A 110 -6.35 4.25 -11.89
N ILE A 111 -6.48 5.48 -12.38
CA ILE A 111 -7.62 6.35 -12.08
C ILE A 111 -8.50 6.50 -13.31
N ASN A 112 -9.80 6.71 -13.10
CA ASN A 112 -10.76 6.83 -14.21
C ASN A 112 -10.77 8.23 -14.84
N MET A 113 -10.54 9.28 -14.06
CA MET A 113 -10.69 10.65 -14.52
C MET A 113 -9.87 11.62 -13.68
N ARG A 114 -9.57 12.79 -14.25
CA ARG A 114 -9.05 13.95 -13.50
C ARG A 114 -10.18 14.60 -12.70
N PRO A 115 -9.88 15.16 -11.51
CA PRO A 115 -10.83 16.01 -10.81
C PRO A 115 -11.11 17.27 -11.64
N LYS A 116 -12.31 17.83 -11.49
CA LYS A 116 -12.73 19.05 -12.21
C LYS A 116 -11.97 20.29 -11.74
N ASP A 117 -11.56 20.28 -10.47
CA ASP A 117 -10.81 21.34 -9.83
C ASP A 117 -9.39 20.84 -9.55
N ASP A 118 -8.41 21.75 -9.51
CA ASP A 118 -6.99 21.45 -9.25
C ASP A 118 -6.69 21.03 -7.78
N GLY A 119 -7.74 20.70 -7.02
CA GLY A 119 -7.69 20.36 -5.60
C GLY A 119 -7.64 18.85 -5.31
N GLU A 120 -7.71 18.52 -4.02
CA GLU A 120 -7.96 17.15 -3.59
C GLU A 120 -9.39 16.74 -3.93
N ALA A 121 -9.54 15.52 -4.46
CA ALA A 121 -10.82 14.87 -4.68
C ALA A 121 -10.87 13.52 -3.97
N GLU A 122 -12.09 13.03 -3.71
CA GLU A 122 -12.32 11.70 -3.17
C GLU A 122 -12.40 10.65 -4.30
N TYR A 123 -11.66 9.56 -4.11
CA TYR A 123 -11.63 8.41 -5.01
C TYR A 123 -12.13 7.17 -4.26
N ASP A 124 -13.21 6.57 -4.72
CA ASP A 124 -13.62 5.24 -4.30
C ASP A 124 -12.58 4.22 -4.76
N VAL A 125 -12.10 3.40 -3.84
CA VAL A 125 -11.04 2.43 -4.13
C VAL A 125 -11.64 1.11 -4.57
N TRP A 126 -11.10 0.56 -5.66
CA TRP A 126 -11.49 -0.71 -6.24
C TRP A 126 -10.28 -1.65 -6.32
N TRP A 127 -10.48 -2.90 -5.94
CA TRP A 127 -9.52 -3.97 -6.18
C TRP A 127 -9.76 -4.53 -7.57
N ALA A 128 -8.73 -4.54 -8.41
CA ALA A 128 -8.75 -5.14 -9.74
C ALA A 128 -7.74 -6.31 -9.78
N ILE A 129 -8.24 -7.53 -9.61
CA ILE A 129 -7.42 -8.70 -9.31
C ILE A 129 -7.41 -9.64 -10.52
N ALA A 130 -6.23 -9.92 -11.07
CA ALA A 130 -6.08 -10.86 -12.18
C ALA A 130 -6.33 -12.31 -11.72
N LEU A 131 -7.26 -12.98 -12.38
CA LEU A 131 -7.63 -14.38 -12.12
C LEU A 131 -7.07 -15.35 -13.15
N GLU A 132 -7.08 -14.96 -14.43
CA GLU A 132 -6.57 -15.83 -15.49
C GLU A 132 -5.02 -15.79 -15.52
N PRO A 133 -4.33 -16.95 -15.45
CA PRO A 133 -2.86 -17.01 -15.46
C PRO A 133 -2.21 -16.37 -16.69
N ARG A 134 -2.91 -16.38 -17.82
CA ARG A 134 -2.45 -15.82 -19.11
C ARG A 134 -2.74 -14.32 -19.25
N LEU A 135 -3.46 -13.72 -18.31
CA LEU A 135 -3.87 -12.31 -18.39
C LEU A 135 -2.75 -11.34 -18.00
N TYR A 136 -1.58 -11.81 -17.56
CA TYR A 136 -0.53 -10.92 -17.09
C TYR A 136 -0.21 -9.84 -18.14
N LYS A 137 -0.67 -8.63 -17.83
CA LYS A 137 -0.63 -7.42 -18.65
C LYS A 137 -0.49 -6.24 -17.70
N ASP A 138 0.36 -5.31 -18.09
CA ASP A 138 0.52 -4.05 -17.40
C ASP A 138 -0.67 -3.14 -17.75
N PHE A 139 -1.76 -3.23 -16.98
CA PHE A 139 -2.98 -2.45 -17.20
C PHE A 139 -2.75 -0.98 -16.88
N ARG A 140 -3.09 -0.10 -17.83
CA ARG A 140 -2.84 1.34 -17.73
C ARG A 140 -4.08 2.21 -17.97
N SER A 141 -5.25 1.63 -18.18
CA SER A 141 -6.50 2.39 -18.32
C SER A 141 -7.69 1.66 -17.72
N GLU A 142 -8.70 2.42 -17.29
CA GLU A 142 -9.98 1.86 -16.82
C GLU A 142 -10.65 1.04 -17.94
N GLU A 143 -10.57 1.50 -19.19
CA GLU A 143 -11.12 0.78 -20.33
C GLU A 143 -10.53 -0.64 -20.46
N GLU A 144 -9.21 -0.78 -20.35
CA GLU A 144 -8.55 -2.09 -20.39
C GLU A 144 -8.98 -2.99 -19.23
N LEU A 145 -9.10 -2.43 -18.03
CA LEU A 145 -9.55 -3.14 -16.83
C LEU A 145 -10.99 -3.66 -17.01
N LEU A 146 -11.89 -2.79 -17.46
CA LEU A 146 -13.30 -3.14 -17.69
C LEU A 146 -13.43 -4.17 -18.83
N ALA A 147 -12.66 -4.03 -19.90
CA ALA A 147 -12.64 -5.01 -20.98
C ALA A 147 -12.14 -6.38 -20.51
N ALA A 148 -11.12 -6.43 -19.64
CA ALA A 148 -10.64 -7.68 -19.04
C ALA A 148 -11.64 -8.29 -18.05
N ALA A 149 -12.32 -7.47 -17.25
CA ALA A 149 -13.34 -7.92 -16.31
C ALA A 149 -14.58 -8.52 -17.02
N GLN A 150 -14.89 -8.04 -18.22
CA GLN A 150 -15.98 -8.56 -19.05
C GLN A 150 -15.60 -9.87 -19.76
N LYS A 151 -14.33 -10.03 -20.14
CA LYS A 151 -13.82 -11.27 -20.73
C LYS A 151 -13.86 -12.41 -19.71
N ARG A 152 -14.06 -13.62 -20.23
CA ARG A 152 -14.20 -14.83 -19.43
C ARG A 152 -13.22 -15.88 -19.90
N PHE A 153 -12.73 -16.68 -18.97
CA PHE A 153 -11.95 -17.87 -19.27
C PHE A 153 -12.59 -19.09 -18.63
N ARG A 154 -12.33 -20.26 -19.21
CA ARG A 154 -12.71 -21.54 -18.62
C ARG A 154 -11.50 -22.08 -17.87
N PRO A 155 -11.57 -22.20 -16.53
CA PRO A 155 -10.51 -22.86 -15.78
C PRO A 155 -10.34 -24.30 -16.25
N GLY A 156 -9.11 -24.80 -16.28
CA GLY A 156 -8.87 -26.23 -16.49
C GLY A 156 -9.34 -27.05 -15.29
N ASP A 157 -9.47 -28.38 -15.46
CA ASP A 157 -9.98 -29.26 -14.40
C ASP A 157 -9.09 -29.28 -13.13
N LEU A 158 -7.80 -28.96 -13.30
CA LEU A 158 -6.81 -28.87 -12.22
C LEU A 158 -6.61 -27.44 -11.69
N PHE A 159 -7.37 -26.46 -12.19
CA PHE A 159 -7.22 -25.09 -11.74
C PHE A 159 -7.71 -24.92 -10.30
N GLU A 160 -6.84 -24.40 -9.46
CA GLU A 160 -7.11 -23.98 -8.08
C GLU A 160 -6.94 -22.46 -7.94
N VAL A 161 -7.52 -21.86 -6.89
CA VAL A 161 -7.38 -20.42 -6.64
C VAL A 161 -5.91 -20.00 -6.53
N LYS A 162 -5.05 -20.87 -6.00
CA LYS A 162 -3.60 -20.64 -5.88
C LYS A 162 -2.90 -20.45 -7.22
N ASP A 163 -3.50 -20.90 -8.32
CA ASP A 163 -2.94 -20.77 -9.66
C ASP A 163 -3.23 -19.38 -10.28
N ALA A 164 -4.16 -18.61 -9.69
CA ALA A 164 -4.44 -17.26 -10.13
C ALA A 164 -3.24 -16.34 -9.85
N PRO A 165 -2.88 -15.40 -10.74
CA PRO A 165 -1.82 -14.43 -10.47
C PRO A 165 -2.06 -13.62 -9.18
N GLY A 166 -3.31 -13.25 -8.92
CA GLY A 166 -3.71 -12.53 -7.71
C GLY A 166 -3.99 -13.42 -6.49
N ALA A 167 -3.64 -14.71 -6.51
CA ALA A 167 -4.01 -15.69 -5.48
C ALA A 167 -3.68 -15.25 -4.04
N GLY A 168 -2.48 -14.71 -3.82
CA GLY A 168 -2.06 -14.24 -2.50
C GLY A 168 -2.97 -13.14 -1.97
N PHE A 169 -3.36 -12.19 -2.83
CA PHE A 169 -4.25 -11.11 -2.44
C PHE A 169 -5.70 -11.59 -2.23
N LEU A 170 -6.20 -12.51 -3.07
CA LEU A 170 -7.51 -13.14 -2.90
C LEU A 170 -7.64 -13.77 -1.51
N ARG A 171 -6.63 -14.54 -1.10
CA ARG A 171 -6.61 -15.18 0.21
C ARG A 171 -6.43 -14.19 1.35
N GLU A 172 -5.37 -13.39 1.30
CA GLU A 172 -4.99 -12.58 2.47
C GLU A 172 -5.94 -11.40 2.71
N VAL A 173 -6.45 -10.79 1.64
CA VAL A 173 -7.27 -9.56 1.74
C VAL A 173 -8.75 -9.85 1.56
N LEU A 174 -9.13 -10.62 0.53
CA LEU A 174 -10.54 -10.89 0.24
C LEU A 174 -11.10 -12.14 0.94
N LYS A 175 -10.24 -12.96 1.56
CA LYS A 175 -10.62 -14.23 2.19
C LYS A 175 -11.30 -15.20 1.21
N ILE A 176 -10.82 -15.23 -0.03
CA ILE A 176 -11.24 -16.15 -1.07
C ILE A 176 -10.14 -17.19 -1.26
N ASP A 177 -10.38 -18.39 -0.77
CA ASP A 177 -9.39 -19.48 -0.74
C ASP A 177 -9.80 -20.66 -1.61
N THR A 178 -11.08 -20.73 -1.98
CA THR A 178 -11.68 -21.84 -2.70
C THR A 178 -12.29 -21.42 -4.02
N LEU A 179 -12.32 -22.35 -4.98
CA LEU A 179 -12.97 -22.12 -6.26
C LEU A 179 -14.48 -21.90 -6.11
N ALA A 180 -15.10 -22.46 -5.06
CA ALA A 180 -16.51 -22.26 -4.75
C ALA A 180 -16.82 -20.80 -4.39
N GLU A 181 -15.98 -20.16 -3.57
CA GLU A 181 -16.10 -18.74 -3.25
C GLU A 181 -15.86 -17.86 -4.48
N LEU A 182 -14.83 -18.18 -5.27
CA LEU A 182 -14.54 -17.44 -6.49
C LEU A 182 -15.67 -17.56 -7.53
N ARG A 183 -16.37 -18.71 -7.57
CA ARG A 183 -17.55 -18.94 -8.43
C ARG A 183 -18.74 -18.04 -8.10
N LEU A 184 -18.80 -17.40 -6.93
CA LEU A 184 -19.79 -16.36 -6.64
C LEU A 184 -19.67 -15.16 -7.60
N HIS A 185 -18.49 -14.97 -8.20
CA HIS A 185 -18.21 -13.96 -9.23
C HIS A 185 -18.20 -14.53 -10.67
N GLY A 186 -18.39 -15.85 -10.78
CA GLY A 186 -18.43 -16.60 -12.04
C GLY A 186 -19.83 -16.68 -12.63
N ARG A 187 -19.92 -17.34 -13.80
CA ARG A 187 -21.21 -17.69 -14.42
C ARG A 187 -21.58 -19.13 -14.09
N ARG A 188 -22.86 -19.46 -14.29
CA ARG A 188 -23.39 -20.83 -14.10
C ARG A 188 -22.77 -21.86 -15.05
N ASP A 189 -22.16 -21.41 -16.15
CA ASP A 189 -21.44 -22.24 -17.12
C ASP A 189 -20.03 -22.68 -16.65
N GLY A 190 -19.63 -22.26 -15.44
CA GLY A 190 -18.33 -22.58 -14.85
C GLY A 190 -17.18 -21.67 -15.33
N THR A 191 -17.46 -20.67 -16.18
CA THR A 191 -16.46 -19.68 -16.57
C THR A 191 -16.25 -18.64 -15.47
N LEU A 192 -15.01 -18.15 -15.38
CA LEU A 192 -14.59 -17.10 -14.46
C LEU A 192 -14.24 -15.82 -15.26
N PRO A 193 -14.38 -14.62 -14.67
CA PRO A 193 -13.87 -13.42 -15.31
C PRO A 193 -12.34 -13.50 -15.40
N GLN A 194 -11.73 -12.91 -16.43
CA GLN A 194 -10.27 -12.85 -16.47
C GLN A 194 -9.74 -11.99 -15.31
N MET A 195 -10.46 -10.91 -14.99
CA MET A 195 -10.17 -10.00 -13.88
C MET A 195 -11.39 -9.82 -12.96
N LEU A 196 -11.17 -9.89 -11.66
CA LEU A 196 -12.17 -9.58 -10.65
C LEU A 196 -12.05 -8.11 -10.24
N ILE A 197 -13.10 -7.31 -10.46
CA ILE A 197 -13.18 -5.93 -9.97
C ILE A 197 -14.22 -5.86 -8.86
N VAL A 198 -13.79 -5.52 -7.64
CA VAL A 198 -14.66 -5.42 -6.45
C VAL A 198 -14.33 -4.18 -5.63
N PRO A 199 -15.32 -3.59 -4.94
CA PRO A 199 -15.08 -2.39 -4.15
C PRO A 199 -14.27 -2.71 -2.91
N ALA A 200 -13.35 -1.80 -2.54
CA ALA A 200 -12.52 -1.93 -1.36
C ALA A 200 -13.23 -1.56 -0.05
N GLY A 201 -14.41 -0.91 -0.14
CA GLY A 201 -15.19 -0.48 1.02
C GLY A 201 -14.63 0.77 1.71
N PHE A 202 -13.83 1.56 1.00
CA PHE A 202 -13.36 2.86 1.44
C PHE A 202 -13.01 3.76 0.25
N ALA A 203 -12.92 5.06 0.53
CA ALA A 203 -12.40 6.06 -0.39
C ALA A 203 -11.15 6.72 0.21
N VAL A 204 -10.35 7.30 -0.67
CA VAL A 204 -9.13 8.05 -0.34
C VAL A 204 -9.18 9.43 -0.97
N ARG A 205 -8.49 10.40 -0.36
CA ARG A 205 -8.30 11.71 -0.97
C ARG A 205 -6.99 11.74 -1.76
N GLY A 206 -7.02 12.37 -2.93
CA GLY A 206 -5.83 12.56 -3.75
C GLY A 206 -5.98 13.71 -4.73
N SER A 207 -4.86 14.16 -5.27
CA SER A 207 -4.79 15.23 -6.28
C SER A 207 -3.87 14.79 -7.42
N ILE A 208 -4.09 15.34 -8.60
CA ILE A 208 -3.16 15.18 -9.72
C ILE A 208 -2.34 16.45 -9.81
N ARG A 209 -1.01 16.33 -9.74
CA ARG A 209 -0.10 17.47 -9.90
C ARG A 209 0.14 17.74 -11.40
N PRO A 210 0.26 19.02 -11.80
CA PRO A 210 0.66 19.38 -13.15
C PRO A 210 2.09 18.95 -13.48
#